data_AF-A0A090RMP6-F1
#
_entry.id   AF-A0A090RMP6-F1
#
_cell.length_a   1.000
_cell.length_b   1.000
_cell.length_c   1.000
_cell.angle_alpha   90.00
_cell.angle_beta   90.00
_cell.angle_gamma   90.00
#
_symmetry.space_group_name_H-M   'P 1'
#
loop_
_entity.id
_entity.type
_entity.pdbx_description
1 polymer ?
#
loop_
_entity_poly.entity_id
_entity_poly.type
_entity_poly.pdbx_seq_one_letter_code
_entity_poly.pdbx_strand_id
1 'polypeptide(L)' 'MKSLTRMSAIMVKEIRQLSRDRITFGMVIMIPLIQLILFGFAMNTDVRNIPVAVVDKSESALGE' A
#
# COMPACT_ATOMS: atom_id res chain seq x y z
N MET A 1 -8.85 -21.67 30.05
CA MET A 1 -8.54 -22.60 28.93
C MET A 1 -9.73 -22.95 28.05
N LYS A 2 -10.98 -23.07 28.55
CA LYS A 2 -12.17 -23.39 27.72
C LYS A 2 -12.55 -22.30 26.68
N SER A 3 -12.24 -21.03 26.91
CA SER A 3 -12.60 -19.95 25.96
C SER A 3 -11.74 -19.95 24.69
N LEU A 4 -10.44 -20.30 24.81
CA LEU A 4 -9.51 -20.37 23.67
C LEU A 4 -9.94 -21.43 22.66
N THR A 5 -10.35 -22.62 23.12
CA THR A 5 -10.87 -23.68 22.24
C THR A 5 -12.17 -23.29 21.55
N ARG A 6 -13.04 -22.53 22.24
CA ARG A 6 -14.28 -22.02 21.63
C ARG A 6 -13.98 -20.94 20.58
N MET A 7 -13.04 -20.05 20.88
CA MET A 7 -12.62 -18.99 19.97
C MET A 7 -11.95 -19.56 18.72
N SER A 8 -11.09 -20.57 18.85
CA SER A 8 -10.49 -21.25 17.69
C SER A 8 -11.53 -22.00 16.86
N ALA A 9 -12.51 -22.67 17.48
CA ALA A 9 -13.60 -23.32 16.77
C ALA A 9 -14.45 -22.30 15.96
N ILE A 10 -14.71 -21.13 16.53
CA ILE A 10 -15.41 -20.02 15.85
C ILE A 10 -14.53 -19.45 14.72
N MET A 11 -13.23 -19.29 14.93
CA MET A 11 -12.35 -18.79 13.87
C MET A 11 -12.31 -19.76 12.67
N VAL A 12 -12.20 -21.06 12.94
CA VAL A 12 -12.16 -22.10 11.89
C VAL A 12 -13.48 -22.14 11.12
N LYS A 13 -14.65 -22.00 11.77
CA LYS A 13 -15.93 -21.95 11.04
C LYS A 13 -16.01 -20.74 10.11
N GLU A 14 -15.58 -19.56 10.59
CA GLU A 14 -15.64 -18.32 9.80
C GLU A 14 -14.67 -18.36 8.63
N ILE A 15 -13.43 -18.83 8.84
CA ILE A 15 -12.44 -18.99 7.76
C ILE A 15 -12.94 -19.97 6.70
N ARG A 16 -13.53 -21.09 7.11
CA ARG A 16 -14.08 -22.08 6.18
C ARG A 16 -15.28 -21.53 5.41
N GLN A 17 -16.10 -20.70 6.05
CA GLN A 17 -17.22 -20.01 5.41
C GLN A 17 -16.74 -18.97 4.39
N LEU A 18 -15.78 -18.13 4.76
CA LEU A 18 -15.12 -17.16 3.87
C LEU A 18 -14.45 -17.85 2.69
N SER A 19 -13.77 -18.97 2.91
CA SER A 19 -13.09 -19.73 1.84
C SER A 19 -14.06 -20.35 0.83
N ARG A 20 -15.30 -20.66 1.24
CA ARG A 20 -16.32 -21.21 0.35
C ARG A 20 -17.07 -20.13 -0.43
N ASP A 21 -17.12 -18.92 0.12
CA ASP A 21 -17.62 -17.75 -0.58
C ASP A 21 -16.53 -17.16 -1.50
N ARG A 22 -16.44 -17.73 -2.70
CA ARG A 22 -15.48 -17.34 -3.73
C ARG A 22 -15.59 -15.88 -4.16
N ILE A 23 -16.78 -15.29 -4.07
CA ILE A 23 -17.01 -13.89 -4.45
C ILE A 23 -16.42 -12.98 -3.39
N THR A 24 -16.74 -13.24 -2.12
CA THR A 24 -16.19 -12.46 -1.00
C THR A 24 -14.67 -12.60 -0.92
N PHE A 25 -14.14 -13.82 -1.04
CA PHE A 25 -12.69 -14.05 -1.09
C PHE A 25 -12.04 -13.33 -2.29
N GLY A 26 -12.68 -13.40 -3.46
CA GLY A 26 -12.25 -12.69 -4.66
C GLY A 26 -12.19 -11.18 -4.44
N MET A 27 -13.23 -10.57 -3.86
CA MET A 27 -13.23 -9.11 -3.59
C MET A 27 -12.13 -8.70 -2.61
N VAL A 28 -11.93 -9.44 -1.53
CA VAL A 28 -10.89 -9.16 -0.51
C VAL A 28 -9.49 -9.14 -1.13
N ILE A 29 -9.24 -9.95 -2.15
CA ILE A 29 -7.94 -10.03 -2.84
C ILE A 29 -7.88 -9.06 -4.04
N MET A 30 -8.93 -9.00 -4.85
CA MET A 30 -8.97 -8.24 -6.10
C MET A 30 -9.04 -6.73 -5.88
N ILE A 31 -9.80 -6.25 -4.89
CA ILE A 31 -9.92 -4.80 -4.63
C ILE A 31 -8.54 -4.21 -4.27
N PRO A 32 -7.76 -4.75 -3.32
CA PRO A 32 -6.42 -4.26 -3.03
C PRO A 32 -5.44 -4.42 -4.19
N LEU A 33 -5.56 -5.48 -4.99
CA LEU A 33 -4.73 -5.68 -6.19
C LEU A 33 -4.96 -4.59 -7.23
N ILE A 34 -6.22 -4.30 -7.55
CA ILE A 34 -6.59 -3.22 -8.45
C ILE A 34 -6.12 -1.89 -7.89
N GLN A 35 -6.29 -1.65 -6.59
CA GLN A 35 -5.78 -0.45 -5.93
C GLN A 35 -4.26 -0.32 -6.08
N LEU A 36 -3.48 -1.39 -5.87
CA LEU A 36 -2.03 -1.36 -6.03
C LEU A 36 -1.62 -1.06 -7.48
N ILE A 37 -2.29 -1.67 -8.46
CA ILE A 37 -2.04 -1.42 -9.88
C ILE A 37 -2.37 0.03 -10.24
N LEU A 38 -3.54 0.52 -9.81
CA LEU A 38 -3.97 1.89 -10.03
C LEU A 38 -3.03 2.87 -9.34
N PHE A 39 -2.61 2.62 -8.10
CA PHE A 39 -1.61 3.45 -7.43
C PHE A 39 -0.28 3.42 -8.15
N GLY A 40 0.22 2.25 -8.57
CA GLY A 40 1.47 2.14 -9.31
C GLY A 40 1.44 2.84 -10.68
N PHE A 41 0.30 2.81 -11.35
CA PHE A 41 0.12 3.48 -12.65
C PHE A 41 -0.18 4.98 -12.52
N ALA A 42 -1.02 5.37 -11.56
CA ALA A 42 -1.42 6.77 -11.33
C ALA A 42 -0.37 7.57 -10.56
N MET A 43 0.48 6.91 -9.76
CA MET A 43 1.71 7.50 -9.25
C MET A 43 2.65 7.75 -10.42
N ASN A 44 2.45 8.89 -11.08
CA ASN A 44 3.40 9.46 -12.00
C ASN A 44 4.73 9.64 -11.26
N THR A 45 5.73 8.83 -11.58
CA THR A 45 7.13 9.10 -11.24
C THR A 45 7.71 10.21 -12.11
N ASP A 46 6.87 11.14 -12.59
CA ASP A 46 7.32 12.27 -13.39
C ASP A 46 7.75 13.40 -12.44
N VAL A 47 8.90 13.19 -11.81
CA VAL A 47 9.62 14.21 -11.03
C VAL A 47 10.38 15.15 -11.97
N ARG A 48 9.90 15.39 -13.20
CA ARG A 48 10.62 16.22 -14.18
C ARG A 48 10.47 17.72 -13.98
N ASN A 49 9.54 18.17 -13.14
CA ASN A 49 9.28 19.59 -12.93
C ASN A 49 9.21 20.00 -11.46
N ILE A 50 10.04 19.40 -10.61
CA ILE A 50 10.33 20.07 -9.34
C ILE A 50 11.34 21.17 -9.67
N PRO A 51 11.01 22.47 -9.49
CA PRO A 51 11.98 23.54 -9.66
C PRO A 51 13.05 23.38 -8.57
N VAL A 52 14.10 22.63 -8.88
CA VAL A 52 15.28 22.51 -8.02
C VAL A 52 16.02 23.84 -8.15
N ALA A 53 15.79 24.75 -7.21
CA ALA A 53 16.60 25.94 -7.08
C ALA A 53 17.98 25.52 -6.56
N VAL A 54 19.00 25.66 -7.40
CA VAL A 54 20.40 25.55 -6.96
C VAL A 54 20.71 26.82 -6.18
N VAL A 55 20.84 26.73 -4.86
CA VAL A 55 21.29 27.83 -4.01
C VAL A 55 22.81 27.73 -3.91
N ASP A 56 23.50 28.57 -4.68
CA ASP A 56 24.93 28.78 -4.52
C ASP A 56 25.18 29.66 -3.29
N LYS A 57 25.84 29.10 -2.28
CA LYS A 57 26.30 29.79 -1.07
C LYS A 57 27.79 30.09 -1.09
N SER A 58 28.42 30.02 -2.26
CA SER A 58 29.82 30.35 -2.39
C SER A 58 29.98 31.86 -2.24
N GLU A 59 30.35 32.32 -1.04
CA GLU A 59 30.94 33.65 -0.79
C GLU A 59 32.38 33.73 -1.37
N SER A 60 32.62 33.09 -2.51
CA SER A 60 33.89 33.21 -3.21
C SER A 60 33.91 34.58 -3.87
N ALA A 61 34.45 35.55 -3.14
CA ALA A 61 34.98 36.78 -3.68
C ALA A 61 36.10 36.43 -4.70
N LEU A 62 35.72 36.33 -5.97
CA LEU A 62 36.61 36.28 -7.12
C LEU A 62 36.00 37.22 -8.16
N GLY A 63 36.56 38.37 -8.50
CA GLY A 63 37.82 39.00 -8.17
C GLY A 63 37.78 40.47 -8.61
N GLU A 64 38.95 41.07 -8.57
CA GLU A 64 39.38 42.43 -8.96
C GLU A 64 38.58 43.18 -10.05
#